data_AF-A0A537HM16-F1
#
_entry.id   AF-A0A537HM16-F1
#
_cell.length_a   1.000
_cell.length_b   1.000
_cell.length_c   1.000
_cell.angle_alpha   90.00
_cell.angle_beta   90.00
_cell.angle_gamma   90.00
#
_symmetry.space_group_name_H-M   'P 1'
#
loop_
_entity.id
_entity.type
_entity.pdbx_description
1 polymer ?
#
loop_
_entity_poly.entity_id
_entity_poly.type
_entity_poly.pdbx_seq_one_letter_code
_entity_poly.pdbx_strand_id
1 'polypeptide(L)'
;MSRHLFVEKMLTNKSLLLLLSALFLAVLPSTAFADSGHNTYQYLVGVDPLCSLAPSACPDIIGAPNGDTVAVAGQGTFDIRSMVATGDGTFVHKMADGTVRASGTWQATRLLAFHSFGSGSVQGLPSNFVGGLALIQVTLKVHDQPVFNAVLKIGCELGNPPGGIHEGVELTVLGAGINFNEKVSGSTLFILQ
;
A
#
# COMPACT_ATOMS: atom_id res chain seq x y z
N MET A 1 -20.80 -33.65 -79.08
CA MET A 1 -20.29 -35.03 -79.24
C MET A 1 -18.80 -35.00 -78.91
N SER A 2 -18.39 -35.80 -77.92
CA SER A 2 -17.03 -36.12 -77.42
C SER A 2 -15.95 -35.03 -77.43
N ARG A 3 -15.51 -34.52 -76.27
CA ARG A 3 -14.64 -35.14 -75.24
C ARG A 3 -13.18 -35.29 -75.69
N HIS A 4 -12.30 -34.80 -74.80
CA HIS A 4 -11.01 -35.41 -74.41
C HIS A 4 -9.86 -35.27 -75.43
N LEU A 5 -8.57 -35.14 -75.09
CA LEU A 5 -7.72 -35.40 -73.91
C LEU A 5 -6.38 -34.67 -74.23
N PHE A 6 -5.66 -34.07 -73.27
CA PHE A 6 -4.39 -34.61 -72.71
C PHE A 6 -3.22 -34.58 -73.75
N VAL A 7 -2.09 -33.87 -73.59
CA VAL A 7 -0.92 -34.25 -72.75
C VAL A 7 0.26 -33.31 -73.02
N GLU A 8 0.94 -32.91 -71.94
CA GLU A 8 2.36 -32.55 -71.74
C GLU A 8 3.15 -31.62 -72.70
N LYS A 9 3.82 -30.65 -72.08
CA LYS A 9 5.29 -30.73 -71.97
C LYS A 9 5.84 -29.98 -70.76
N MET A 10 6.66 -30.71 -70.00
CA MET A 10 7.43 -30.25 -68.86
C MET A 10 8.56 -29.27 -69.26
N LEU A 11 8.98 -28.51 -68.25
CA LEU A 11 10.33 -27.94 -68.01
C LEU A 11 10.74 -26.72 -68.84
N THR A 12 10.94 -25.56 -68.18
CA THR A 12 12.28 -25.14 -67.68
C THR A 12 12.25 -23.71 -67.10
N ASN A 13 12.31 -23.62 -65.78
CA ASN A 13 12.95 -22.62 -64.90
C ASN A 13 13.65 -21.38 -65.51
N LYS A 14 13.33 -20.17 -64.99
CA LYS A 14 14.24 -19.29 -64.20
C LYS A 14 13.70 -17.86 -63.96
N SER A 15 13.77 -17.44 -62.68
CA SER A 15 13.91 -16.06 -62.14
C SER A 15 12.65 -15.18 -62.00
N LEU A 16 12.15 -14.91 -60.77
CA LEU A 16 12.52 -13.82 -59.80
C LEU A 16 11.97 -12.43 -60.26
N LEU A 17 11.21 -11.57 -59.56
CA LEU A 17 10.82 -11.30 -58.15
C LEU A 17 9.54 -10.43 -58.11
N LEU A 18 8.62 -10.74 -57.17
CA LEU A 18 7.98 -9.91 -56.11
C LEU A 18 7.43 -8.48 -56.45
N LEU A 19 6.20 -8.12 -56.04
CA LEU A 19 5.86 -7.70 -54.66
C LEU A 19 4.35 -7.88 -54.36
N LEU A 20 4.01 -8.74 -53.38
CA LEU A 20 2.75 -8.65 -52.63
C LEU A 20 3.10 -8.21 -51.21
N SER A 21 2.70 -7.00 -50.83
CA SER A 21 2.82 -6.50 -49.47
C SER A 21 1.72 -7.12 -48.58
N ALA A 22 2.04 -8.21 -47.89
CA ALA A 22 1.21 -8.72 -46.81
C ALA A 22 1.61 -8.00 -45.52
N LEU A 23 0.76 -7.06 -45.07
CA LEU A 23 0.88 -6.40 -43.77
C LEU A 23 0.45 -7.40 -42.68
N PHE A 24 1.39 -8.20 -42.18
CA PHE A 24 1.17 -9.04 -41.00
C PHE A 24 1.35 -8.16 -39.74
N LEU A 25 0.25 -7.69 -39.15
CA LEU A 25 0.27 -7.21 -37.77
C LEU A 25 0.51 -8.43 -36.86
N ALA A 26 1.75 -8.60 -36.41
CA ALA A 26 2.02 -9.47 -35.28
C ALA A 26 1.42 -8.81 -34.03
N VAL A 27 0.24 -9.25 -33.62
CA VAL A 27 -0.26 -9.00 -32.26
C VAL A 27 0.64 -9.82 -31.35
N LEU A 28 1.70 -9.19 -30.82
CA LEU A 28 2.46 -9.77 -29.73
C LEU A 28 1.46 -9.96 -28.58
N PRO A 29 1.30 -11.17 -28.02
CA PRO A 29 0.59 -11.31 -26.77
C PRO A 29 1.37 -10.49 -25.74
N SER A 30 0.79 -9.37 -25.29
CA SER A 30 1.23 -8.73 -24.06
C SER A 30 1.10 -9.80 -22.99
N THR A 31 2.22 -10.38 -22.56
CA THR A 31 2.26 -11.11 -21.31
C THR A 31 2.00 -10.08 -20.22
N ALA A 32 0.71 -9.86 -19.91
CA ALA A 32 0.35 -9.29 -18.63
C ALA A 32 0.86 -10.28 -17.60
N PHE A 33 1.98 -9.94 -16.95
CA PHE A 33 2.33 -10.60 -15.71
C PHE A 33 1.25 -10.19 -14.71
N ALA A 34 0.27 -11.05 -14.50
CA ALA A 34 -0.46 -11.01 -13.25
C ALA A 34 0.58 -11.34 -12.18
N ASP A 35 1.02 -10.31 -11.44
CA ASP A 35 1.85 -10.51 -10.25
C ASP A 35 1.05 -11.41 -9.29
N SER A 36 1.44 -12.68 -9.26
CA SER A 36 0.86 -13.69 -8.38
C SER A 36 1.58 -13.71 -7.03
N GLY A 37 2.47 -12.75 -6.78
CA GLY A 37 3.18 -12.55 -5.54
C GLY A 37 2.24 -12.36 -4.35
N HIS A 38 2.54 -13.07 -3.28
CA HIS A 38 2.05 -12.73 -1.94
C HIS A 38 2.80 -11.47 -1.49
N ASN A 39 2.30 -10.28 -1.86
CA ASN A 39 2.93 -9.05 -1.42
C ASN A 39 2.64 -8.86 0.07
N THR A 40 3.61 -9.24 0.89
CA THR A 40 3.64 -8.98 2.32
C THR A 40 4.40 -7.69 2.56
N TYR A 41 3.85 -6.82 3.38
CA TYR A 41 4.47 -5.56 3.75
C TYR A 41 4.70 -5.55 5.25
N GLN A 42 5.87 -5.06 5.66
CA GLN A 42 6.03 -4.50 6.99
C GLN A 42 5.53 -3.06 6.98
N TYR A 43 4.87 -2.62 8.05
CA TYR A 43 4.53 -1.22 8.25
C TYR A 43 5.17 -0.71 9.54
N LEU A 44 5.62 0.53 9.50
CA LEU A 44 6.21 1.27 10.62
C LEU A 44 5.39 2.54 10.87
N VAL A 45 5.13 2.85 12.13
CA VAL A 45 4.39 4.04 12.57
C VAL A 45 5.16 4.67 13.73
N GLY A 46 5.80 5.82 13.53
CA GLY A 46 6.45 6.56 14.61
C GLY A 46 7.45 5.74 15.44
N VAL A 47 8.17 4.80 14.81
CA VAL A 47 9.17 3.92 15.44
C VAL A 47 10.49 3.94 14.66
N ASP A 48 11.57 3.48 15.28
CA ASP A 48 12.85 3.31 14.59
C ASP A 48 12.74 2.34 13.40
N PRO A 49 13.52 2.56 12.32
CA PRO A 49 14.55 3.59 12.16
C PRO A 49 14.02 4.99 11.81
N LEU A 50 12.71 5.18 11.66
CA LEU A 50 12.13 6.48 11.23
C LEU A 50 12.44 7.59 12.24
N CYS A 51 12.38 7.28 13.53
CA CYS A 51 12.63 8.27 14.59
C CYS A 51 14.07 8.76 14.65
N SER A 52 15.02 7.92 14.24
CA SER A 52 16.42 8.33 14.09
C SER A 52 16.61 9.30 12.91
N LEU A 53 15.77 9.21 11.87
CA LEU A 53 15.83 10.07 10.67
C LEU A 53 15.02 11.36 10.82
N ALA A 54 13.89 11.29 11.52
CA ALA A 54 12.99 12.41 11.77
C ALA A 54 12.54 12.44 13.25
N PRO A 55 13.41 12.83 14.20
CA PRO A 55 13.09 12.79 15.62
C PRO A 55 11.88 13.64 16.02
N SER A 56 11.60 14.72 15.29
CA SER A 56 10.43 15.58 15.52
C SER A 56 9.12 15.01 14.99
N ALA A 57 9.17 13.92 14.23
CA ALA A 57 8.01 13.24 13.65
C ALA A 57 7.66 11.94 14.40
N CYS A 58 8.27 11.72 15.57
CA CYS A 58 8.04 10.54 16.40
C CYS A 58 7.64 10.90 17.85
N PRO A 59 6.67 10.17 18.45
CA PRO A 59 5.75 9.26 17.77
C PRO A 59 4.83 10.02 16.79
N ASP A 60 3.99 9.30 16.04
CA ASP A 60 2.95 9.97 15.27
C ASP A 60 1.94 10.61 16.22
N ILE A 61 1.58 11.87 16.00
CA ILE A 61 0.62 12.60 16.82
C ILE A 61 -0.57 13.00 15.95
N ILE A 62 -1.77 12.62 16.42
CA ILE A 62 -3.03 12.92 15.77
C ILE A 62 -3.95 13.70 16.69
N GLY A 63 -4.59 14.74 16.15
CA GLY A 63 -5.52 15.62 16.84
C GLY A 63 -6.97 15.29 16.55
N ALA A 64 -7.85 15.69 17.47
CA ALA A 64 -9.29 15.68 17.31
C ALA A 64 -9.86 17.12 17.43
N PRO A 65 -11.06 17.40 16.89
CA PRO A 65 -11.63 18.76 16.89
C PRO A 65 -11.84 19.41 18.26
N ASN A 66 -11.86 18.63 19.34
CA ASN A 66 -11.96 19.13 20.71
C ASN A 66 -10.59 19.54 21.31
N GLY A 67 -9.50 19.45 20.54
CA GLY A 67 -8.14 19.73 20.97
C GLY A 67 -7.42 18.54 21.63
N ASP A 68 -8.09 17.39 21.78
CA ASP A 68 -7.43 16.19 22.27
C ASP A 68 -6.39 15.69 21.26
N THR A 69 -5.35 15.03 21.76
CA THR A 69 -4.32 14.41 20.93
C THR A 69 -4.09 12.96 21.32
N VAL A 70 -3.73 12.13 20.35
CA VAL A 70 -3.24 10.77 20.58
C VAL A 70 -1.86 10.64 19.95
N ALA A 71 -0.87 10.28 20.76
CA ALA A 71 0.41 9.80 20.26
C ALA A 71 0.30 8.30 19.97
N VAL A 72 0.75 7.85 18.80
CA VAL A 72 0.71 6.45 18.34
C VAL A 72 2.08 6.03 17.84
N ALA A 73 2.56 4.86 18.27
CA ALA A 73 3.76 4.25 17.74
C ALA A 73 3.56 2.74 17.61
N GLY A 74 4.25 2.10 16.67
CA GLY A 74 4.35 0.66 16.59
C GLY A 74 4.66 0.17 15.17
N GLN A 75 4.54 -1.13 14.98
CA GLN A 75 4.86 -1.77 13.71
C GLN A 75 4.13 -3.09 13.56
N GLY A 76 4.18 -3.63 12.35
CA GLY A 76 3.61 -4.94 12.08
C GLY A 76 3.81 -5.38 10.66
N THR A 77 3.03 -6.37 10.25
CA THR A 77 3.01 -6.86 8.87
C THR A 77 1.59 -7.05 8.37
N PHE A 78 1.38 -6.98 7.07
CA PHE A 78 0.13 -7.42 6.45
C PHE A 78 0.38 -8.09 5.11
N ASP A 79 -0.53 -8.98 4.74
CA ASP A 79 -0.57 -9.62 3.43
C ASP A 79 -1.86 -9.23 2.72
N ILE A 80 -1.71 -8.66 1.52
CA ILE A 80 -2.84 -8.08 0.77
C ILE A 80 -3.81 -9.12 0.21
N ARG A 81 -3.39 -10.39 0.08
CA ARG A 81 -4.22 -11.45 -0.50
C ARG A 81 -5.12 -12.07 0.56
N SER A 82 -4.54 -12.42 1.70
CA SER A 82 -5.22 -13.01 2.84
C SER A 82 -5.97 -11.96 3.67
N MET A 83 -5.67 -10.67 3.48
CA MET A 83 -6.22 -9.56 4.27
C MET A 83 -5.91 -9.70 5.77
N VAL A 84 -4.83 -10.39 6.09
CA VAL A 84 -4.32 -10.55 7.46
C VAL A 84 -3.39 -9.38 7.76
N ALA A 85 -3.55 -8.79 8.94
CA ALA A 85 -2.59 -7.86 9.52
C ALA A 85 -2.25 -8.31 10.94
N THR A 86 -0.97 -8.22 11.28
CA THR A 86 -0.41 -8.47 12.60
C THR A 86 0.42 -7.27 13.01
N GLY A 87 0.69 -7.15 14.31
CA GLY A 87 1.47 -6.04 14.85
C GLY A 87 0.83 -5.45 16.07
N ASP A 88 1.60 -4.62 16.73
CA ASP A 88 1.21 -3.97 17.97
C ASP A 88 2.05 -2.71 18.17
N GLY A 89 1.65 -1.95 19.20
CA GLY A 89 2.31 -0.73 19.55
C GLY A 89 1.65 -0.06 20.74
N THR A 90 1.97 1.21 20.93
CA THR A 90 1.52 2.01 22.06
C THR A 90 0.66 3.18 21.62
N PHE A 91 -0.18 3.65 22.54
CA PHE A 91 -0.85 4.94 22.39
C PHE A 91 -0.89 5.71 23.71
N VAL A 92 -0.92 7.05 23.61
CA VAL A 92 -1.18 7.96 24.74
C VAL A 92 -2.19 9.02 24.30
N HIS A 93 -3.36 9.03 24.92
CA HIS A 93 -4.40 10.04 24.73
C HIS A 93 -4.25 11.15 25.77
N LYS A 94 -4.10 12.39 25.30
CA LYS A 94 -4.11 13.60 26.09
C LYS A 94 -5.34 14.44 25.77
N MET A 95 -5.91 15.05 26.80
CA MET A 95 -6.91 16.10 26.63
C MET A 95 -6.26 17.39 26.11
N ALA A 96 -7.06 18.34 25.65
CA ALA A 96 -6.58 19.64 25.16
C ALA A 96 -5.71 20.44 26.17
N ASP A 97 -5.88 20.20 27.47
CA ASP A 97 -5.07 20.81 28.54
C ASP A 97 -3.73 20.10 28.79
N GLY A 98 -3.44 19.03 28.03
CA GLY A 98 -2.24 18.20 28.17
C GLY A 98 -2.35 17.05 29.18
N THR A 99 -3.45 16.97 29.94
CA THR A 99 -3.67 15.89 30.91
C THR A 99 -3.83 14.55 30.19
N VAL A 100 -3.10 13.53 30.65
CA VAL A 100 -3.22 12.16 30.11
C VAL A 100 -4.57 11.57 30.55
N ARG A 101 -5.42 11.24 29.58
CA ARG A 101 -6.72 10.61 29.82
C ARG A 101 -6.64 9.09 29.81
N ALA A 102 -5.82 8.54 28.91
CA ALA A 102 -5.57 7.11 28.81
C ALA A 102 -4.22 6.84 28.15
N SER A 103 -3.63 5.70 28.47
CA SER A 103 -2.48 5.15 27.76
C SER A 103 -2.58 3.63 27.72
N GLY A 104 -1.95 3.01 26.74
CA GLY A 104 -2.02 1.57 26.57
C GLY A 104 -1.39 1.10 25.28
N THR A 105 -1.87 -0.05 24.81
CA THR A 105 -1.38 -0.69 23.59
C THR A 105 -2.48 -0.81 22.55
N TRP A 106 -2.08 -0.97 21.30
CA TRP A 106 -2.99 -1.38 20.24
C TRP A 106 -2.47 -2.69 19.63
N GLN A 107 -3.38 -3.52 19.13
CA GLN A 107 -3.05 -4.76 18.44
C GLN A 107 -3.79 -4.81 17.10
N ALA A 108 -3.06 -5.00 16.02
CA ALA A 108 -3.64 -5.23 14.70
C ALA A 108 -4.35 -6.59 14.66
N THR A 109 -5.51 -6.60 14.01
CA THR A 109 -6.38 -7.78 13.92
C THR A 109 -6.70 -8.15 12.49
N ARG A 110 -6.73 -7.17 11.58
CA ARG A 110 -7.12 -7.40 10.18
C ARG A 110 -6.68 -6.25 9.27
N LEU A 111 -6.28 -6.57 8.05
CA LEU A 111 -6.16 -5.57 6.99
C LEU A 111 -7.55 -5.31 6.39
N LEU A 112 -7.95 -4.04 6.31
CA LEU A 112 -9.21 -3.65 5.69
C LEU A 112 -9.02 -3.22 4.25
N ALA A 113 -7.93 -2.49 3.96
CA ALA A 113 -7.55 -2.07 2.61
C ALA A 113 -6.07 -1.70 2.56
N PHE A 114 -5.47 -1.85 1.39
CA PHE A 114 -4.18 -1.24 1.07
C PHE A 114 -4.18 -0.75 -0.37
N HIS A 115 -3.70 0.47 -0.58
CA HIS A 115 -3.46 1.02 -1.91
C HIS A 115 -2.01 1.50 -1.96
N SER A 116 -1.18 0.82 -2.76
CA SER A 116 0.21 1.22 -2.95
C SER A 116 0.30 2.41 -3.90
N PHE A 117 1.22 3.33 -3.60
CA PHE A 117 1.59 4.44 -4.46
C PHE A 117 2.88 4.16 -5.24
N GLY A 118 3.43 2.96 -5.12
CA GLY A 118 4.66 2.54 -5.76
C GLY A 118 5.92 2.77 -4.92
N SER A 119 7.06 2.53 -5.55
CA SER A 119 8.37 2.54 -4.89
C SER A 119 8.87 3.95 -4.59
N GLY A 120 9.48 4.10 -3.42
CA GLY A 120 10.26 5.27 -3.01
C GLY A 120 11.54 5.50 -3.83
N SER A 121 11.89 4.59 -4.76
CA SER A 121 13.06 4.76 -5.63
C SER A 121 12.97 6.01 -6.50
N VAL A 122 11.77 6.48 -6.82
CA VAL A 122 11.59 7.76 -7.55
C VAL A 122 11.99 8.98 -6.70
N GLN A 123 12.04 8.82 -5.38
CA GLN A 123 12.62 9.76 -4.41
C GLN A 123 14.07 9.42 -4.02
N GLY A 124 14.71 8.42 -4.65
CA GLY A 124 16.09 8.01 -4.34
C GLY A 124 16.22 7.10 -3.11
N LEU A 125 15.12 6.54 -2.60
CA LEU A 125 15.10 5.60 -1.48
C LEU A 125 15.24 4.14 -1.96
N PRO A 126 15.51 3.18 -1.06
CA PRO A 126 15.51 1.75 -1.39
C PRO A 126 14.24 1.34 -2.14
N SER A 127 14.38 0.47 -3.14
CA SER A 127 13.26 0.13 -4.03
C SER A 127 12.13 -0.63 -3.34
N ASN A 128 12.42 -1.29 -2.22
CA ASN A 128 11.44 -1.98 -1.38
C ASN A 128 10.72 -1.04 -0.39
N PHE A 129 11.12 0.23 -0.28
CA PHE A 129 10.35 1.23 0.45
C PHE A 129 9.19 1.66 -0.44
N VAL A 130 7.98 1.57 0.09
CA VAL A 130 6.75 1.71 -0.68
C VAL A 130 5.87 2.75 0.00
N GLY A 131 5.36 3.69 -0.79
CA GLY A 131 4.30 4.58 -0.34
C GLY A 131 2.95 3.90 -0.46
N GLY A 132 1.98 4.38 0.28
CA GLY A 132 0.64 3.83 0.22
C GLY A 132 -0.29 4.34 1.28
N LEU A 133 -1.50 3.79 1.25
CA LEU A 133 -2.53 4.01 2.25
C LEU A 133 -3.05 2.66 2.73
N ALA A 134 -2.80 2.35 4.01
CA ALA A 134 -3.33 1.16 4.66
C ALA A 134 -4.47 1.55 5.62
N LEU A 135 -5.51 0.71 5.67
CA LEU A 135 -6.53 0.71 6.71
C LEU A 135 -6.41 -0.60 7.47
N ILE A 136 -6.07 -0.53 8.76
CA ILE A 136 -5.87 -1.69 9.62
C ILE A 136 -6.87 -1.62 10.77
N GLN A 137 -7.62 -2.70 10.98
CA GLN A 137 -8.45 -2.83 12.17
C GLN A 137 -7.56 -3.18 13.36
N VAL A 138 -7.67 -2.39 14.43
CA VAL A 138 -6.93 -2.60 15.67
C VAL A 138 -7.87 -2.71 16.87
N THR A 139 -7.42 -3.40 17.91
CA THR A 139 -8.03 -3.38 19.24
C THR A 139 -7.13 -2.57 20.17
N LEU A 140 -7.68 -1.53 20.78
CA LEU A 140 -7.04 -0.73 21.81
C LEU A 140 -7.21 -1.42 23.17
N LYS A 141 -6.13 -1.49 23.94
CA LYS A 141 -6.09 -2.10 25.26
C LYS A 141 -5.53 -1.12 26.29
N VAL A 142 -6.14 -1.08 27.47
CA VAL A 142 -5.66 -0.34 28.64
C VAL A 142 -5.49 -1.35 29.77
N HIS A 143 -4.31 -1.40 30.38
CA HIS A 143 -3.93 -2.45 31.34
C HIS A 143 -4.21 -3.88 30.77
N ASP A 144 -3.83 -4.08 29.51
CA ASP A 144 -4.04 -5.32 28.73
C ASP A 144 -5.50 -5.76 28.52
N GLN A 145 -6.47 -4.95 28.97
CA GLN A 145 -7.89 -5.20 28.74
C GLN A 145 -8.37 -4.48 27.47
N PRO A 146 -9.02 -5.18 26.52
CA PRO A 146 -9.66 -4.54 25.37
C PRO A 146 -10.68 -3.50 25.81
N VAL A 147 -10.55 -2.28 25.28
CA VAL A 147 -11.47 -1.17 25.58
C VAL A 147 -12.26 -0.72 24.35
N PHE A 148 -11.61 -0.65 23.19
CA PHE A 148 -12.22 -0.21 21.95
C PHE A 148 -11.63 -0.95 20.75
N ASN A 149 -12.44 -1.09 19.70
CA ASN A 149 -11.93 -1.35 18.37
C ASN A 149 -11.76 -0.02 17.63
N ALA A 150 -10.76 0.06 16.77
CA ALA A 150 -10.48 1.24 15.98
C ALA A 150 -10.00 0.85 14.57
N VAL A 151 -10.05 1.82 13.66
CA VAL A 151 -9.37 1.74 12.37
C VAL A 151 -8.17 2.66 12.43
N LEU A 152 -6.97 2.08 12.33
CA LEU A 152 -5.71 2.78 12.14
C LEU A 152 -5.49 2.96 10.64
N LYS A 153 -5.55 4.20 10.17
CA LYS A 153 -5.23 4.57 8.80
C LYS A 153 -3.78 5.04 8.78
N ILE A 154 -2.96 4.47 7.91
CA ILE A 154 -1.53 4.77 7.79
C ILE A 154 -1.29 5.29 6.37
N GLY A 155 -0.82 6.54 6.24
CA GLY A 155 -0.48 7.15 4.97
C GLY A 155 1.02 7.41 4.87
N CYS A 156 1.65 6.89 3.81
CA CYS A 156 3.05 7.12 3.47
C CYS A 156 3.13 7.76 2.08
N GLU A 157 3.76 8.93 1.96
CA GLU A 157 3.75 9.76 0.74
C GLU A 157 4.79 9.35 -0.33
N LEU A 158 5.52 8.25 -0.13
CA LEU A 158 6.49 7.77 -1.13
C LEU A 158 5.83 7.33 -2.45
N GLY A 159 6.61 7.24 -3.52
CA GLY A 159 6.10 6.91 -4.85
C GLY A 159 5.28 8.06 -5.45
N ASN A 160 4.05 7.77 -5.87
CA ASN A 160 3.14 8.71 -6.55
C ASN A 160 1.76 8.78 -5.84
N PRO A 161 1.68 9.40 -4.65
CA PRO A 161 0.44 9.49 -3.90
C PRO A 161 -0.63 10.33 -4.63
N PRO A 162 -1.92 9.95 -4.57
CA PRO A 162 -3.02 10.84 -4.96
C PRO A 162 -3.03 12.12 -4.10
N GLY A 163 -3.60 13.21 -4.64
CA GLY A 163 -3.77 14.44 -3.89
C GLY A 163 -4.62 14.25 -2.63
N GLY A 164 -4.24 14.94 -1.54
CA GLY A 164 -4.95 14.89 -0.25
C GLY A 164 -4.57 13.70 0.65
N ILE A 165 -3.60 12.88 0.25
CA ILE A 165 -2.95 11.92 1.16
C ILE A 165 -1.80 12.63 1.85
N HIS A 166 -1.72 12.43 3.17
CA HIS A 166 -0.69 13.02 4.01
C HIS A 166 0.05 11.98 4.83
N GLU A 167 1.36 12.17 4.98
CA GLU A 167 2.24 11.37 5.82
C GLU A 167 1.73 11.30 7.27
N GLY A 168 1.78 10.12 7.89
CA GLY A 168 1.34 9.89 9.26
C GLY A 168 0.06 9.06 9.36
N VAL A 169 -0.53 8.99 10.55
CA VAL A 169 -1.72 8.17 10.82
C VAL A 169 -3.01 8.98 11.04
N GLU A 170 -4.15 8.29 11.01
CA GLU A 170 -5.43 8.73 11.59
C GLU A 170 -5.99 7.55 12.40
N LEU A 171 -6.75 7.83 13.46
CA LEU A 171 -7.37 6.82 14.31
C LEU A 171 -8.87 7.10 14.48
N THR A 172 -9.69 6.22 13.91
CA THR A 172 -11.14 6.25 14.06
C THR A 172 -11.54 5.25 15.13
N VAL A 173 -11.97 5.73 16.30
CA VAL A 173 -12.36 4.87 17.44
C VAL A 173 -13.84 4.52 17.33
N LEU A 174 -14.14 3.23 17.11
CA LEU A 174 -15.49 2.77 16.82
C LEU A 174 -16.38 2.91 18.06
N GLY A 175 -17.47 3.67 17.92
CA GLY A 175 -18.47 3.86 18.99
C GLY A 175 -18.10 4.90 20.05
N ALA A 176 -16.94 5.56 19.98
CA ALA A 176 -16.52 6.56 20.96
C ALA A 176 -17.04 7.98 20.67
N GLY A 177 -17.55 8.25 19.46
CA GLY A 177 -18.07 9.56 19.07
C GLY A 177 -16.99 10.64 18.84
N ILE A 178 -15.71 10.26 18.86
CA ILE A 178 -14.56 11.12 18.57
C ILE A 178 -13.61 10.41 17.59
N ASN A 179 -13.14 11.15 16.60
CA ASN A 179 -12.18 10.69 15.61
C ASN A 179 -10.94 11.58 15.67
N PHE A 180 -9.77 10.95 15.59
CA PHE A 180 -8.49 11.63 15.54
C PHE A 180 -7.99 11.61 14.09
N ASN A 181 -8.32 12.67 13.35
CA ASN A 181 -8.11 12.76 11.90
C ASN A 181 -7.22 13.93 11.46
N GLU A 182 -6.81 14.78 12.40
CA GLU A 182 -5.82 15.83 12.15
C GLU A 182 -4.42 15.24 12.34
N LYS A 183 -3.58 15.23 11.30
CA LYS A 183 -2.18 14.79 11.42
C LYS A 183 -1.35 15.97 11.92
N VAL A 184 -0.84 15.89 13.15
CA VAL A 184 -0.02 16.94 13.76
C VAL A 184 1.45 16.71 13.44
N SER A 185 1.91 15.47 13.58
CA SER A 185 3.24 15.01 13.18
C SER A 185 3.21 13.52 12.90
N GLY A 186 4.10 13.01 12.07
CA GLY A 186 4.22 11.58 11.88
C GLY A 186 5.25 11.20 10.83
N SER A 187 5.74 9.97 10.94
CA SER A 187 6.56 9.34 9.91
C SER A 187 6.20 7.87 9.84
N THR A 188 5.82 7.43 8.65
CA THR A 188 5.40 6.06 8.39
C THR A 188 6.12 5.50 7.19
N LEU A 189 6.15 4.17 7.10
CA LEU A 189 6.79 3.49 5.98
C LEU A 189 6.16 2.13 5.77
N PHE A 190 5.95 1.76 4.51
CA PHE A 190 5.72 0.37 4.12
C PHE A 190 6.99 -0.20 3.48
N ILE A 191 7.34 -1.42 3.86
CA ILE A 191 8.51 -2.13 3.33
C ILE A 191 8.03 -3.44 2.74
N LEU A 192 8.14 -3.58 1.42
CA LEU A 192 7.87 -4.84 0.73
C LEU A 192 8.89 -5.90 1.18
N GLN A 193 8.38 -7.06 1.60
CA GLN A 193 9.16 -8.20 2.09
C GLN A 193 9.46 -9.23 1.00
#